data_AF-A0A9D8HRJ5-F1
#
_entry.id   AF-A0A9D8HRJ5-F1
#
_cell.length_a   1.000
_cell.length_b   1.000
_cell.length_c   1.000
_cell.angle_alpha   90.00
_cell.angle_beta   90.00
_cell.angle_gamma   90.00
#
_symmetry.space_group_name_H-M   'P 1'
#
loop_
_entity.id
_entity.type
_entity.pdbx_description
1 polymer ?
#
loop_
_entity_poly.entity_id
_entity_poly.type
_entity_poly.pdbx_seq_one_letter_code
_entity_poly.pdbx_strand_id
1 'polypeptide(L)' 'MDKRVTSDSDIELFKTIPGVGRFISFLLKSEIDSIERFISKEKFASYAGLTPSVHQSGPRSYTGRITKQGNKFFRWTLT' A
#
# COMPACT_ATOMS: atom_id res chain seq x y z
N MET A 1 1.66 -22.72 -11.01
CA MET A 1 2.15 -21.74 -10.02
C MET A 1 3.56 -21.34 -10.45
N ASP A 2 3.71 -20.10 -10.90
CA ASP A 2 4.84 -19.62 -11.70
C ASP A 2 6.18 -19.67 -10.92
N LYS A 3 7.21 -20.29 -11.49
CA LYS A 3 8.50 -20.55 -10.81
C LYS A 3 9.35 -19.29 -10.60
N ARG A 4 9.02 -18.18 -11.26
CA ARG A 4 9.76 -16.89 -11.20
C ARG A 4 9.64 -16.18 -9.85
N VAL A 5 8.60 -16.50 -9.09
CA VAL A 5 8.24 -15.81 -7.84
C VAL A 5 9.11 -16.24 -6.65
N THR A 6 9.77 -17.40 -6.73
CA THR A 6 10.45 -18.00 -5.57
C THR A 6 11.82 -17.34 -5.28
N SER A 7 12.37 -16.55 -6.20
CA SER A 7 13.70 -15.93 -6.10
C SER A 7 13.68 -14.41 -6.06
N ASP A 8 12.52 -13.79 -5.81
CA ASP A 8 12.39 -12.33 -5.78
C ASP A 8 12.74 -11.80 -4.38
N SER A 9 13.78 -10.97 -4.28
CA SER A 9 14.27 -10.41 -3.01
C SER A 9 13.20 -9.60 -2.28
N ASP A 10 12.31 -8.97 -3.04
CA ASP A 10 11.24 -8.13 -2.49
C ASP A 10 10.19 -8.94 -1.73
N ILE A 11 9.92 -10.16 -2.18
CA ILE A 11 8.96 -11.05 -1.51
C ILE A 11 9.50 -11.52 -0.16
N GLU A 12 10.79 -11.84 -0.11
CA GLU A 12 11.44 -12.21 1.15
C GLU A 12 11.53 -11.01 2.11
N LEU A 13 11.77 -9.80 1.60
CA LEU A 13 11.68 -8.57 2.40
C LEU A 13 10.28 -8.35 2.95
N PHE A 14 9.22 -8.49 2.15
CA PHE A 14 7.85 -8.32 2.64
C PHE A 14 7.49 -9.36 3.72
N LYS A 15 7.99 -10.59 3.63
CA LYS A 15 7.77 -11.62 4.65
C LYS A 15 8.40 -11.31 6.02
N THR A 16 9.32 -10.35 6.09
CA THR A 16 9.87 -9.89 7.38
C THR A 16 8.86 -9.09 8.20
N ILE A 17 7.81 -8.56 7.55
CA ILE A 17 6.76 -7.81 8.21
C ILE A 17 5.83 -8.81 8.92
N PRO A 18 5.63 -8.69 10.25
CA PRO A 18 4.74 -9.59 10.98
C PRO A 18 3.32 -9.51 10.43
N GLY A 19 2.71 -10.66 10.14
CA GLY A 19 1.39 -10.77 9.52
C GLY A 19 1.39 -10.83 7.99
N VAL A 20 2.55 -10.61 7.34
CA VAL A 20 2.68 -10.69 5.88
C VAL A 20 3.23 -12.07 5.48
N GLY A 21 2.35 -12.95 5.03
CA GLY A 21 2.72 -14.26 4.48
C GLY A 21 3.02 -14.23 2.98
N ARG A 22 3.54 -15.32 2.41
CA ARG A 22 3.92 -15.44 0.99
C ARG A 22 2.83 -14.94 0.02
N PHE A 23 1.56 -15.27 0.27
CA PHE A 23 0.45 -14.84 -0.57
C PHE A 23 0.25 -13.32 -0.54
N ILE A 24 0.31 -12.72 0.66
CA ILE A 24 0.19 -11.26 0.84
C ILE A 24 1.39 -10.55 0.21
N SER A 25 2.61 -11.07 0.41
CA SER A 25 3.82 -10.54 -0.23
C SER A 25 3.71 -10.52 -1.75
N PHE A 26 3.16 -11.58 -2.35
CA PHE A 26 2.94 -11.63 -3.79
C PHE A 26 1.87 -10.63 -4.25
N LEU A 27 0.76 -10.54 -3.52
CA LEU A 27 -0.30 -9.58 -3.82
C LEU A 27 0.23 -8.14 -3.74
N LEU A 28 1.00 -7.81 -2.69
CA LEU A 28 1.66 -6.52 -2.54
C LEU A 28 2.61 -6.24 -3.71
N LYS A 29 3.49 -7.18 -4.06
CA LYS A 29 4.42 -7.01 -5.19
C LYS A 29 3.69 -6.79 -6.50
N SER A 30 2.63 -7.56 -6.76
CA SER A 30 1.80 -7.43 -7.96
C SER A 30 1.09 -6.07 -8.03
N GLU A 31 0.72 -5.51 -6.89
CA GLU A 31 -0.07 -4.27 -6.85
C GLU A 31 0.81 -3.01 -6.86
N ILE A 32 2.00 -3.08 -6.25
CA ILE A 32 3.00 -2.01 -6.28
C ILE A 32 3.67 -1.97 -7.66
N ASP A 33 3.99 -3.15 -8.21
CA ASP A 33 4.86 -3.36 -9.36
C ASP A 33 6.25 -2.74 -9.10
N SER A 34 6.52 -1.53 -9.60
CA SER A 34 7.71 -0.73 -9.29
C SER A 34 7.39 0.44 -8.37
N ILE A 35 8.17 0.60 -7.30
CA ILE A 35 8.04 1.72 -6.35
C ILE A 35 8.36 3.08 -7.01
N GLU A 36 9.16 3.08 -8.08
CA GLU A 36 9.60 4.28 -8.80
C GLU A 36 8.46 5.05 -9.46
N ARG A 37 7.30 4.41 -9.66
CA ARG A 37 6.08 5.07 -10.15
C ARG A 37 5.55 6.15 -9.18
N PHE A 38 5.94 6.07 -7.91
CA PHE A 38 5.52 7.02 -6.90
C PHE A 38 6.63 8.02 -6.64
N ILE A 39 6.34 9.29 -6.96
CA ILE A 39 7.26 10.42 -6.76
C ILE A 39 7.59 10.61 -5.26
N SER A 40 6.68 10.23 -4.37
CA SER A 40 6.86 10.36 -2.93
C SER A 40 6.14 9.28 -2.12
N LYS A 41 6.59 9.06 -0.90
CA LYS A 41 5.98 8.12 0.06
C LYS A 41 4.54 8.49 0.42
N GLU A 42 4.18 9.77 0.38
CA GLU A 42 2.81 10.24 0.65
C GLU A 42 1.86 9.82 -0.48
N LYS A 43 2.33 9.84 -1.73
CA LYS A 43 1.57 9.34 -2.89
C LYS A 43 1.36 7.83 -2.79
N PHE A 44 2.37 7.10 -2.33
CA PHE A 44 2.26 5.68 -2.05
C PHE A 44 1.23 5.39 -0.94
N ALA A 45 1.29 6.10 0.18
CA ALA A 45 0.32 5.94 1.28
C ALA A 45 -1.11 6.28 0.83
N SER A 46 -1.27 7.28 -0.04
CA SER A 46 -2.56 7.62 -0.64
C SER A 46 -3.05 6.52 -1.58
N TYR A 47 -2.17 5.93 -2.39
CA TYR A 47 -2.50 4.79 -3.25
C TYR A 47 -2.93 3.57 -2.44
N ALA A 48 -2.24 3.27 -1.34
CA ALA A 48 -2.61 2.23 -0.38
C ALA A 48 -3.94 2.52 0.35
N GLY A 49 -4.48 3.75 0.23
CA GLY A 49 -5.71 4.16 0.90
C GLY A 49 -5.57 4.27 2.42
N LEU A 50 -4.37 4.56 2.90
CA LEU A 50 -4.00 4.72 4.32
C LEU A 50 -3.97 6.19 4.76
N THR A 51 -4.29 7.12 3.85
CA THR A 51 -4.28 8.57 4.15
C THR A 51 -5.59 9.04 4.79
N PRO A 52 -5.52 9.95 5.77
CA PRO A 52 -6.71 10.60 6.31
C PRO A 52 -7.32 11.57 5.30
N SER A 53 -8.63 11.74 5.37
CA SER A 53 -9.34 12.72 4.54
C SER A 53 -9.06 14.14 5.04
N VAL A 54 -8.86 15.08 4.13
CA VAL A 54 -8.71 16.51 4.47
C VAL A 54 -9.88 17.27 3.86
N HIS A 55 -10.63 17.97 4.71
CA HIS A 55 -11.70 18.88 4.31
C HIS A 55 -11.23 20.31 4.60
N GLN A 56 -11.11 21.13 3.57
CA GLN A 56 -10.67 22.52 3.71
C GLN A 56 -11.68 23.44 3.02
N SER A 57 -12.23 24.39 3.78
CA SER A 57 -13.17 25.41 3.30
C SER A 57 -12.71 26.78 3.79
N GLY A 58 -12.20 27.61 2.87
CA GLY A 58 -11.63 28.91 3.21
C GLY A 58 -10.43 28.78 4.17
N PRO A 59 -10.37 29.53 5.28
CA PRO A 59 -9.24 29.49 6.22
C PRO A 59 -9.26 28.28 7.17
N ARG A 60 -10.30 27.43 7.14
CA ARG A 60 -10.43 26.27 8.04
C ARG A 60 -10.05 24.98 7.33
N SER A 61 -9.17 24.21 7.94
CA SER A 61 -8.79 22.84 7.56
C SER A 61 -9.16 21.85 8.66
N TYR A 62 -9.72 20.71 8.28
CA TYR A 62 -10.07 19.61 9.17
C TYR A 62 -9.57 18.29 8.61
N THR A 63 -8.89 17.51 9.44
CA THR A 63 -8.44 16.15 9.12
C THR A 63 -9.44 15.14 9.68
N GLY A 64 -10.12 14.42 8.80
CA GLY A 64 -11.11 13.40 9.11
C GLY A 64 -10.55 11.98 9.12
N ARG A 65 -11.45 11.00 9.00
CA ARG A 65 -11.12 9.56 8.98
C ARG A 65 -10.31 9.17 7.74
N ILE A 66 -9.68 7.99 7.79
CA ILE A 66 -9.02 7.37 6.62
C ILE A 66 -10.00 7.37 5.45
N THR A 67 -9.57 7.92 4.31
CA THR A 67 -10.42 8.14 3.13
C THR A 67 -11.02 6.84 2.59
N LYS A 68 -10.29 5.72 2.76
CA LYS A 68 -10.54 4.43 2.09
C LYS A 68 -10.53 4.55 0.55
N GLN A 69 -10.09 5.70 0.03
CA GLN A 69 -9.93 6.02 -1.38
C GLN A 69 -8.54 5.57 -1.79
N GLY A 70 -8.44 4.33 -2.22
CA GLY A 70 -7.18 3.69 -2.59
C GLY A 70 -7.42 2.21 -2.84
N ASN A 71 -6.33 1.48 -3.01
CA ASN A 71 -6.39 0.07 -3.35
C ASN A 71 -7.08 -0.77 -2.27
N LYS A 72 -8.22 -1.38 -2.62
CA LYS A 72 -9.00 -2.17 -1.66
C LYS A 72 -8.26 -3.43 -1.21
N PHE A 73 -7.52 -4.09 -2.11
CA PHE A 73 -6.75 -5.28 -1.80
C PHE A 73 -5.58 -4.94 -0.88
N PHE A 74 -4.83 -3.90 -1.21
CA PHE A 74 -3.71 -3.42 -0.39
C PHE A 74 -4.13 -3.03 1.03
N ARG A 75 -5.29 -2.37 1.17
CA ARG A 75 -5.82 -2.02 2.49
C ARG A 75 -6.27 -3.26 3.27
N TRP A 76 -6.92 -4.21 2.60
CA TRP A 76 -7.35 -5.46 3.22
C TRP A 76 -6.19 -6.31 3.73
N THR A 77 -5.03 -6.27 3.06
CA THR A 77 -3.84 -6.99 3.57
C THR A 77 -3.23 -6.37 4.83
N LEU A 78 -3.57 -5.14 5.17
CA LEU A 78 -3.01 -4.38 6.28
C LEU A 78 -4.02 -4.11 7.42
N THR A 79 -5.26 -4.55 7.27
CA THR A 79 -6.35 -4.35 8.26
C THR A 79 -6.80 -5.71 8.78
#